data_AF-A0A091BZ25-F1
#
_entry.id   AF-A0A091BZ25-F1
#
_cell.length_a   1.000
_cell.length_b   1.000
_cell.length_c   1.000
_cell.angle_alpha   90.00
_cell.angle_beta   90.00
_cell.angle_gamma   90.00
#
_symmetry.space_group_name_H-M   'P 1'
#
loop_
_entity.id
_entity.type
_entity.pdbx_description
1 polymer ?
#
loop_
_entity_poly.entity_id
_entity_poly.type
_entity_poly.pdbx_seq_one_letter_code
_entity_poly.pdbx_strand_id
1 'polypeptide(L)'
;MRHGPPSGATYHDESLYVAALRGSAVLEFDLENNEVQTLVSDFGRIRDTYVEDDDLYFITNNLDGRGNGRDNDDRLVRINLTE
;
A
#
# COMPACT_ATOMS: atom_id res chain seq x y z
N MET A 1 16.29 1.83 -7.53
CA MET A 1 14.84 2.11 -7.70
C MET A 1 14.51 3.41 -6.98
N ARG A 2 13.71 4.31 -7.57
CA ARG A 2 13.41 5.63 -6.99
C ARG A 2 11.95 5.62 -6.50
N HIS A 3 11.74 5.44 -5.20
CA HIS A 3 10.40 5.43 -4.61
C HIS A 3 9.78 6.84 -4.63
N GLY A 4 8.46 6.92 -4.82
CA GLY A 4 7.71 8.17 -4.74
C GLY A 4 7.53 8.62 -3.29
N PRO A 5 7.11 9.88 -3.03
CA PRO A 5 6.75 10.30 -1.69
C PRO A 5 5.66 9.37 -1.13
N PRO A 6 5.79 8.90 0.13
CA PRO A 6 4.75 8.10 0.75
C PRO A 6 3.49 8.95 0.89
N SER A 7 2.32 8.35 0.67
CA SER A 7 1.05 9.05 0.86
C SER A 7 0.38 8.73 2.18
N GLY A 8 0.51 7.49 2.65
CA GLY A 8 -0.01 6.99 3.91
C GLY A 8 0.86 5.85 4.42
N ALA A 9 0.88 5.67 5.74
CA ALA A 9 1.59 4.58 6.39
C ALA A 9 0.87 4.18 7.68
N THR A 10 0.82 2.88 7.95
CA THR A 10 0.22 2.32 9.15
C THR A 10 1.18 1.33 9.81
N TYR A 11 1.30 1.41 11.13
CA TYR A 11 2.09 0.49 11.94
C TYR A 11 1.18 -0.55 12.58
N HIS A 12 1.57 -1.82 12.53
CA HIS A 12 0.89 -2.94 13.17
C HIS A 12 1.88 -4.09 13.36
N ASP A 13 1.90 -4.70 14.55
CA ASP A 13 2.71 -5.86 14.91
C ASP A 13 4.18 -5.82 14.41
N GLU A 14 4.89 -4.74 14.77
CA GLU A 14 6.31 -4.53 14.41
C GLU A 14 6.58 -4.34 12.90
N SER A 15 5.54 -4.37 12.08
CA SER A 15 5.56 -4.01 10.67
C SER A 15 5.07 -2.58 10.43
N LEU A 16 5.72 -1.87 9.50
CA LEU A 16 5.24 -0.62 8.94
C LEU A 16 4.81 -0.83 7.49
N TYR A 17 3.53 -0.65 7.22
CA TYR A 17 2.93 -0.73 5.89
C TYR A 17 2.90 0.67 5.27
N VAL A 18 3.50 0.84 4.09
CA VAL A 18 3.66 2.16 3.44
C VAL A 18 3.11 2.14 2.03
N ALA A 19 2.19 3.06 1.74
CA ALA A 19 1.69 3.31 0.40
C ALA A 19 2.73 4.09 -0.45
N ALA A 20 3.31 3.42 -1.44
CA ALA A 20 4.30 4.01 -2.34
C ALA A 20 3.65 4.52 -3.64
N LEU A 21 3.30 5.82 -3.69
CA LEU A 21 2.57 6.43 -4.82
C LEU A 21 3.19 6.21 -6.22
N ARG A 22 4.53 6.30 -6.34
CA ARG A 22 5.22 6.03 -7.62
C ARG A 22 5.67 4.57 -7.76
N GLY A 23 5.75 3.85 -6.64
CA GLY A 23 6.08 2.42 -6.65
C GLY A 23 4.89 1.55 -7.05
N SER A 24 3.68 2.12 -7.01
CA SER A 24 2.42 1.42 -7.26
C SER A 24 2.26 0.17 -6.40
N ALA A 25 2.67 0.29 -5.14
CA ALA A 25 2.83 -0.83 -4.23
C ALA A 25 2.54 -0.43 -2.78
N VAL A 26 2.15 -1.43 -1.99
CA VAL A 26 2.25 -1.38 -0.52
C VAL A 26 3.56 -2.09 -0.16
N LEU A 27 4.44 -1.36 0.53
CA LEU A 27 5.66 -1.91 1.08
C LEU A 27 5.43 -2.27 2.54
N GLU A 28 5.94 -3.41 2.96
CA GLU A 28 6.06 -3.78 4.37
C GLU A 28 7.51 -3.63 4.80
N PHE A 29 7.71 -2.91 5.89
CA PHE A 29 8.99 -2.79 6.58
C PHE A 29 8.88 -3.59 7.87
N ASP A 30 9.57 -4.73 7.94
CA ASP A 30 9.78 -5.46 9.17
C ASP A 30 10.81 -4.68 10.00
N LEU A 31 10.36 -4.06 11.09
CA LEU A 31 11.21 -3.23 11.92
C LEU A 31 12.09 -4.05 12.88
N GLU A 32 11.74 -5.31 13.13
CA GLU A 32 12.54 -6.22 13.95
C GLU A 32 13.77 -6.68 13.17
N ASN A 33 13.56 -7.19 11.95
CA ASN A 33 14.60 -7.76 11.11
C ASN A 33 15.28 -6.72 10.19
N ASN A 34 14.76 -5.50 10.14
CA ASN A 34 15.18 -4.44 9.21
C ASN A 34 15.09 -4.86 7.74
N GLU A 35 14.04 -5.61 7.41
CA GLU A 35 13.77 -6.09 6.06
C GLU A 35 12.64 -5.29 5.40
N VAL A 36 12.66 -5.23 4.07
CA VAL A 36 11.63 -4.54 3.29
C VAL A 36 11.17 -5.44 2.17
N GLN A 37 9.86 -5.66 2.10
CA GLN A 37 9.24 -6.43 1.03
C GLN A 37 8.09 -5.69 0.36
N THR A 38 7.78 -6.10 -0.87
CA THR A 38 6.58 -5.65 -1.57
C THR A 38 5.45 -6.60 -1.21
N LEU A 39 4.50 -6.13 -0.41
CA LEU A 39 3.35 -6.91 0.02
C LEU A 39 2.27 -6.97 -1.06
N VAL A 40 2.05 -5.84 -1.73
CA VAL A 40 1.07 -5.73 -2.81
C VAL A 40 1.63 -4.89 -3.96
N SER A 41 1.40 -5.33 -5.20
CA SER A 41 1.71 -4.58 -6.42
C SER A 41 0.51 -4.57 -7.38
N ASP A 42 0.65 -3.85 -8.50
CA ASP A 42 -0.25 -3.90 -9.66
C ASP A 42 -1.65 -3.27 -9.51
N PHE A 43 -1.89 -2.55 -8.40
CA PHE A 43 -3.09 -1.72 -8.19
C PHE A 43 -2.94 -0.27 -8.70
N GLY A 44 -1.77 0.09 -9.22
CA GLY A 44 -1.46 1.47 -9.60
C GLY A 44 -1.19 2.34 -8.37
N ARG A 45 -1.64 3.59 -8.39
CA ARG A 45 -1.39 4.58 -7.34
C ARG A 45 -2.15 4.18 -6.08
N ILE A 46 -1.44 3.93 -4.98
CA ILE A 46 -2.03 3.64 -3.67
C ILE A 46 -1.86 4.87 -2.79
N ARG A 47 -2.94 5.28 -2.12
CA ARG A 47 -3.00 6.56 -1.38
C ARG A 47 -2.90 6.39 0.12
N ASP A 48 -3.53 5.39 0.71
CA ASP A 48 -3.52 5.22 2.15
C ASP A 48 -3.65 3.75 2.51
N THR A 49 -3.23 3.42 3.73
CA THR A 49 -3.24 2.06 4.30
C THR A 49 -3.80 2.12 5.71
N TYR A 50 -4.61 1.13 6.10
CA TYR A 50 -5.17 1.01 7.44
C TYR A 50 -5.23 -0.46 7.82
N VAL A 51 -4.95 -0.79 9.09
CA VAL A 51 -5.02 -2.17 9.59
C VAL A 51 -6.07 -2.23 10.69
N GLU A 52 -6.93 -3.24 10.62
CA GLU A 52 -7.89 -3.61 11.65
C GLU A 52 -7.83 -5.13 11.83
N ASP A 53 -7.57 -5.59 13.05
CA ASP A 53 -7.19 -6.98 13.33
C ASP A 53 -6.08 -7.45 12.38
N ASP A 54 -6.27 -8.59 11.70
CA ASP A 54 -5.33 -9.15 10.73
C ASP A 54 -5.59 -8.69 9.28
N ASP A 55 -6.40 -7.65 9.08
CA ASP A 55 -6.78 -7.18 7.76
C ASP A 55 -6.12 -5.84 7.41
N LEU A 56 -5.32 -5.84 6.35
CA LEU A 56 -4.80 -4.63 5.74
C LEU A 56 -5.77 -4.13 4.68
N TYR A 57 -6.23 -2.90 4.88
CA TYR A 57 -7.00 -2.11 3.94
C TYR A 57 -6.12 -1.10 3.24
N PHE A 58 -6.34 -0.89 1.94
CA PHE A 58 -5.73 0.22 1.22
C PHE A 58 -6.66 0.77 0.15
N ILE A 59 -6.46 2.05 -0.20
CA ILE A 59 -7.23 2.72 -1.25
C ILE A 59 -6.36 3.04 -2.46
N THR A 60 -6.89 2.81 -3.66
CA THR A 60 -6.27 3.27 -4.91
C THR A 60 -6.62 4.75 -5.18
N ASN A 61 -5.82 5.40 -6.03
CA ASN A 61 -5.96 6.82 -6.38
C ASN A 61 -5.49 7.05 -7.82
N ASN A 62 -5.97 6.20 -8.73
CA ASN A 62 -5.64 6.18 -10.15
C ASN A 62 -6.37 7.29 -10.93
N LEU A 63 -7.50 7.79 -10.41
CA LEU A 63 -8.30 8.84 -11.05
C LEU A 63 -7.92 10.28 -10.64
N ASP A 64 -6.78 10.47 -9.98
CA ASP A 64 -6.31 11.78 -9.49
C ASP A 64 -5.66 12.68 -10.57
N GLY A 65 -5.78 12.29 -11.84
CA GLY A 65 -5.20 12.99 -12.99
C GLY A 65 -3.69 12.78 -13.16
N ARG A 66 -3.06 11.91 -12.37
CA ARG A 66 -1.62 11.56 -12.46
C ARG A 66 -1.39 10.08 -12.74
N GLY A 67 -2.45 9.28 -12.85
CA GLY A 67 -2.41 7.86 -13.13
C GLY A 67 -3.09 7.48 -14.46
N ASN A 68 -3.08 6.18 -14.75
CA ASN A 68 -3.83 5.58 -15.84
C ASN A 68 -5.02 4.82 -15.23
N GLY A 69 -6.09 5.54 -14.91
CA GLY A 69 -7.32 4.97 -14.38
C GLY A 69 -7.90 3.89 -15.28
N ARG A 70 -8.38 2.80 -14.67
CA ARG A 70 -9.10 1.72 -15.34
C ARG A 70 -10.57 1.75 -14.95
N ASP A 71 -11.38 1.01 -15.69
CA ASP A 71 -12.78 0.78 -15.29
C ASP A 71 -12.81 0.16 -13.88
N ASN A 72 -13.70 0.69 -13.03
CA ASN A 72 -13.85 0.37 -11.61
C ASN A 72 -12.72 0.87 -10.68
N ASP A 73 -11.89 1.83 -11.10
CA ASP A 73 -11.14 2.67 -10.14
C ASP A 73 -12.02 3.81 -9.59
N ASP A 74 -11.74 4.39 -8.43
CA ASP A 74 -10.78 3.93 -7.41
C ASP A 74 -11.41 2.84 -6.51
N ARG A 75 -10.58 2.07 -5.81
CA ARG A 75 -11.00 0.88 -5.04
C ARG A 75 -10.54 0.95 -3.60
N LEU A 76 -11.37 0.47 -2.69
CA LEU A 76 -10.95 -0.01 -1.38
C LEU A 76 -10.66 -1.52 -1.50
N VAL A 77 -9.46 -1.91 -1.13
CA VAL A 77 -8.99 -3.30 -1.18
C VAL A 77 -8.69 -3.76 0.23
N ARG A 78 -9.02 -5.00 0.52
CA ARG A 78 -8.71 -5.70 1.77
C ARG A 78 -7.85 -6.91 1.43
N ILE A 79 -6.78 -7.12 2.20
CA ILE A 79 -6.01 -8.36 2.22
C ILE A 79 -5.88 -8.83 3.67
N ASN A 80 -5.81 -10.14 3.87
CA ASN A 80 -5.50 -10.69 5.17
C ASN A 80 -3.97 -10.85 5.33
N LEU A 81 -3.41 -10.47 6.48
CA LEU A 81 -1.98 -10.50 6.77
C LEU A 81 -1.50 -11.88 7.25
N THR A 82 -2.41 -12.82 7.52
CA THR A 82 -2.09 -14.15 8.06
C THR A 82 -2.25 -15.30 7.05
N GLU A 83 -2.76 -15.02 5.84
CA GLU A 83 -2.94 -16.01 4.76
C GLU A 83 -1.75 -16.12 3.79
#